data_AF-A0A3A3GEG1-F1
#
_entry.id   AF-A0A3A3GEG1-F1
#
_cell.length_a   1.000
_cell.length_b   1.000
_cell.length_c   1.000
_cell.angle_alpha   90.00
_cell.angle_beta   90.00
_cell.angle_gamma   90.00
#
_symmetry.space_group_name_H-M   'P 1'
#
loop_
_entity.id
_entity.type
_entity.pdbx_description
1 polymer ?
#
loop_
_entity_poly.entity_id
_entity_poly.type
_entity_poly.pdbx_seq_one_letter_code
_entity_poly.pdbx_strand_id
1 'polypeptide(L)'
;MMSCSNLYKCIKKAERKYNSFKRSQKIADKIHDEFREKLIEGEATLVASFHSHQRLVDRLYSNRDIASTVENGWVISASQNDKGRRLLTLMSYVSVGSRTYRPIHIVIEVVEPSVWKVITVMDPSERPWKWNESYEKQICFCEFSMK
;
A
#
# COMPACT_ATOMS: atom_id res chain seq x y z
N MET A 1 22.43 13.80 0.84
CA MET A 1 22.18 12.34 0.71
C MET A 1 21.43 11.91 1.97
N MET A 2 20.17 11.46 1.86
CA MET A 2 19.35 11.07 3.02
C MET A 2 19.71 9.64 3.43
N SER A 3 20.17 9.44 4.68
CA SER A 3 20.64 8.15 5.19
C SER A 3 19.85 7.69 6.41
N CYS A 4 19.74 6.37 6.59
CA CYS A 4 19.08 5.78 7.76
C CYS A 4 19.79 6.19 9.05
N SER A 5 19.08 6.80 10.01
CA SER A 5 19.68 7.24 11.29
C SER A 5 20.03 6.08 12.24
N ASN A 6 19.44 4.90 12.03
CA ASN A 6 19.79 3.69 12.79
C ASN A 6 19.54 2.43 11.95
N LEU A 7 20.57 2.03 11.20
CA LEU A 7 20.51 0.93 10.24
C LEU A 7 20.13 -0.39 10.91
N TYR A 8 20.79 -0.75 12.02
CA TYR A 8 20.53 -2.00 12.74
C TYR A 8 19.07 -2.10 13.21
N LYS A 9 18.53 -1.03 13.82
CA LYS A 9 17.13 -1.00 14.28
C LYS A 9 16.16 -1.11 13.11
N CYS A 10 16.46 -0.47 11.98
CA CYS A 10 15.61 -0.54 10.79
C CYS A 10 15.61 -1.94 10.15
N ILE A 11 16.77 -2.58 10.00
CA ILE A 11 16.89 -3.95 9.49
C ILE A 11 16.06 -4.90 10.37
N LYS A 12 16.28 -4.88 11.67
CA LYS A 12 15.55 -5.75 12.61
C LYS A 12 14.03 -5.52 12.57
N LYS A 13 13.60 -4.27 12.38
CA LYS A 13 12.17 -3.93 12.24
C LYS A 13 11.61 -4.38 10.89
N ALA A 14 12.37 -4.24 9.80
CA ALA A 14 12.00 -4.71 8.47
C ALA A 14 11.82 -6.24 8.47
N GLU A 15 12.77 -6.99 9.02
CA GLU A 15 12.70 -8.45 9.14
C GLU A 15 11.48 -8.92 9.93
N ARG A 16 11.22 -8.29 11.08
CA ARG A 16 10.04 -8.61 11.90
C ARG A 16 8.74 -8.41 11.13
N LYS A 17 8.61 -7.26 10.44
CA LYS A 17 7.42 -6.98 9.61
C LYS A 17 7.30 -7.95 8.45
N TYR A 18 8.39 -8.24 7.75
CA TYR A 18 8.41 -9.16 6.62
C TYR A 18 8.01 -10.58 7.06
N ASN A 19 8.58 -11.08 8.16
CA ASN A 19 8.26 -12.40 8.69
C ASN A 19 6.80 -12.49 9.18
N SER A 20 6.28 -11.42 9.78
CA SER A 20 4.87 -11.33 10.16
C SER A 20 3.95 -11.35 8.94
N PHE A 21 4.28 -10.59 7.89
CA PHE A 21 3.53 -10.61 6.64
C PHE A 21 3.58 -11.98 5.96
N LYS A 22 4.76 -12.61 5.86
CA LYS A 22 4.93 -13.93 5.25
C LYS A 22 4.02 -15.01 5.86
N ARG A 23 3.77 -14.95 7.17
CA ARG A 23 2.84 -15.88 7.85
C ARG A 23 1.37 -15.67 7.46
N SER A 24 1.01 -14.45 7.09
CA SER A 24 -0.36 -14.06 6.74
C SER A 24 -0.58 -13.81 5.24
N GLN A 25 0.47 -13.91 4.42
CA GLN A 25 0.47 -13.56 3.00
C GLN A 25 -0.63 -14.32 2.24
N LYS A 26 -0.67 -15.65 2.34
CA LYS A 26 -1.71 -16.45 1.64
C LYS A 26 -3.14 -16.02 1.96
N ILE A 27 -3.39 -15.64 3.21
CA ILE A 27 -4.71 -15.18 3.65
C ILE A 27 -4.99 -13.78 3.09
N ALA A 28 -3.98 -12.90 3.10
CA ALA A 28 -4.10 -11.56 2.56
C ALA A 28 -4.33 -11.56 1.04
N ASP A 29 -3.60 -12.40 0.31
CA ASP A 29 -3.74 -12.59 -1.14
C ASP A 29 -5.15 -13.11 -1.46
N LYS A 30 -5.61 -14.15 -0.75
CA LYS A 30 -6.98 -14.68 -0.91
C LYS A 30 -8.05 -13.61 -0.66
N ILE A 31 -7.92 -12.82 0.41
CA ILE A 31 -8.85 -11.73 0.72
C ILE A 31 -8.87 -10.69 -0.41
N HIS A 32 -7.72 -10.42 -1.02
CA HIS A 32 -7.61 -9.49 -2.14
C HIS A 32 -8.22 -10.04 -3.42
N ASP A 33 -7.95 -11.30 -3.77
CA ASP A 33 -8.54 -11.95 -4.93
C ASP A 33 -10.08 -11.99 -4.84
N GLU A 34 -10.63 -12.41 -3.69
CA GLU A 34 -12.08 -12.44 -3.45
C GLU A 34 -12.73 -11.05 -3.57
N PHE A 35 -12.07 -10.00 -3.07
CA PHE A 35 -12.57 -8.63 -3.21
C PHE A 35 -12.48 -8.14 -4.65
N ARG A 36 -11.39 -8.45 -5.35
CA ARG A 36 -11.19 -8.07 -6.75
C ARG A 36 -12.29 -8.65 -7.64
N GLU A 37 -12.60 -9.94 -7.48
CA GLU A 37 -13.66 -10.62 -8.23
C GLU A 37 -15.00 -9.90 -8.04
N LYS A 38 -15.40 -9.68 -6.78
CA LYS A 38 -16.63 -8.95 -6.47
C LYS A 38 -16.64 -7.51 -7.00
N LEU A 39 -15.48 -6.84 -7.01
CA LEU A 39 -15.38 -5.48 -7.54
C LEU A 39 -15.62 -5.46 -9.05
N ILE A 40 -15.09 -6.44 -9.78
CA ILE A 40 -15.31 -6.60 -11.23
C ILE A 40 -16.78 -6.92 -11.53
N GLU A 41 -17.42 -7.73 -10.70
CA GLU A 41 -18.84 -8.09 -10.81
C GLU A 41 -19.80 -6.97 -10.38
N GLY A 42 -19.28 -5.89 -9.77
CA GLY A 42 -20.09 -4.78 -9.24
C GLY A 42 -20.73 -5.07 -7.89
N GLU A 43 -20.33 -6.15 -7.20
CA GLU A 43 -20.81 -6.58 -5.89
C GLU A 43 -19.97 -6.04 -4.71
N ALA A 44 -18.88 -5.34 -5.00
CA ALA A 44 -18.05 -4.69 -4.00
C ALA A 44 -17.80 -3.21 -4.31
N THR A 45 -17.45 -2.44 -3.28
CA THR A 45 -17.24 -0.99 -3.40
C THR A 45 -15.96 -0.56 -2.69
N LEU A 46 -15.22 0.33 -3.36
CA LEU A 46 -14.09 1.07 -2.80
C LEU A 46 -14.56 2.45 -2.34
N VAL A 47 -14.36 2.73 -1.05
CA VAL A 47 -14.68 4.02 -0.44
C VAL A 47 -13.39 4.78 -0.17
N ALA A 48 -13.21 5.94 -0.81
CA ALA A 48 -12.10 6.83 -0.50
C ALA A 48 -12.38 7.63 0.78
N SER A 49 -11.43 7.64 1.72
CA SER A 49 -11.46 8.58 2.83
C SER A 49 -11.12 10.01 2.35
N PHE A 50 -11.55 11.03 3.08
CA PHE A 50 -11.16 12.42 2.81
C PHE A 50 -9.62 12.58 2.74
N HIS A 51 -8.89 11.91 3.64
CA HIS A 51 -7.41 11.91 3.62
C HIS A 51 -6.85 11.29 2.33
N SER A 52 -7.42 10.18 1.85
CA SER A 52 -7.01 9.62 0.57
C SER A 52 -7.33 10.54 -0.61
N HIS A 53 -8.45 11.27 -0.58
CA HIS A 53 -8.79 12.23 -1.64
C HIS A 53 -7.79 13.38 -1.71
N GLN A 54 -7.37 13.92 -0.56
CA GLN A 54 -6.33 14.94 -0.51
C GLN A 54 -4.99 14.41 -1.02
N ARG A 55 -4.62 13.17 -0.64
CA ARG A 55 -3.38 12.52 -1.12
C ARG A 55 -3.39 12.20 -2.61
N LEU A 56 -4.56 11.92 -3.20
CA LEU A 56 -4.70 11.74 -4.64
C LEU A 56 -4.30 13.02 -5.38
N VAL A 57 -4.81 14.17 -4.94
CA VAL A 57 -4.47 15.48 -5.51
C VAL A 57 -2.99 15.79 -5.32
N ASP A 58 -2.49 15.70 -4.07
CA ASP A 58 -1.10 16.03 -3.73
C ASP A 58 -0.08 15.20 -4.53
N ARG A 59 -0.44 13.96 -4.86
CA ARG A 59 0.45 12.99 -5.52
C ARG A 59 0.12 12.77 -7.00
N LEU A 60 -0.84 13.50 -7.56
CA LEU A 60 -1.28 13.36 -8.95
C LEU A 60 -1.70 11.92 -9.31
N TYR A 61 -2.45 11.28 -8.42
CA TYR A 61 -3.13 10.03 -8.70
C TYR A 61 -4.64 10.28 -8.84
N SER A 62 -5.30 9.43 -9.60
CA SER A 62 -6.75 9.47 -9.83
C SER A 62 -7.45 8.30 -9.13
N ASN A 63 -8.78 8.38 -9.02
CA ASN A 63 -9.58 7.22 -8.58
C ASN A 63 -9.41 6.01 -9.50
N ARG A 64 -9.12 6.24 -10.80
CA ARG A 64 -8.83 5.18 -11.76
C ARG A 64 -7.54 4.44 -11.42
N ASP A 65 -6.52 5.15 -10.92
CA ASP A 65 -5.26 4.53 -10.49
C ASP A 65 -5.46 3.64 -9.27
N ILE A 66 -6.33 4.04 -8.34
CA ILE A 66 -6.74 3.19 -7.21
C ILE A 66 -7.43 1.94 -7.72
N ALA A 67 -8.46 2.08 -8.56
CA ALA A 67 -9.20 0.94 -9.10
C ALA A 67 -8.27 -0.02 -9.86
N SER A 68 -7.42 0.51 -10.73
CA SER A 68 -6.40 -0.24 -11.47
C SER A 68 -5.41 -0.94 -10.53
N THR A 69 -5.09 -0.35 -9.38
CA THR A 69 -4.21 -0.98 -8.38
C THR A 69 -4.89 -2.12 -7.64
N VAL A 70 -6.19 -2.02 -7.38
CA VAL A 70 -6.95 -3.14 -6.80
C VAL A 70 -7.11 -4.27 -7.82
N GLU A 71 -7.31 -3.95 -9.08
CA GLU A 71 -7.47 -4.92 -10.16
C GLU A 71 -6.16 -5.64 -10.50
N ASN A 72 -5.07 -4.88 -10.69
CA ASN A 72 -3.81 -5.39 -11.26
C ASN A 72 -2.65 -5.46 -10.26
N GLY A 73 -2.83 -4.96 -9.05
CA GLY A 73 -1.80 -4.94 -8.02
C GLY A 73 -1.70 -6.24 -7.24
N TRP A 74 -0.81 -6.25 -6.25
CA TRP A 74 -0.64 -7.36 -5.32
C TRP A 74 -0.38 -6.86 -3.90
N VAL A 75 -0.66 -7.71 -2.92
CA VAL A 75 -0.45 -7.39 -1.51
C VAL A 75 1.04 -7.42 -1.18
N ILE A 76 1.57 -6.33 -0.64
CA ILE A 76 2.96 -6.22 -0.17
C ILE A 76 3.09 -6.18 1.36
N SER A 77 1.99 -5.93 2.07
CA SER A 77 1.94 -6.04 3.53
C SER A 77 0.52 -6.22 4.02
N ALA A 78 0.38 -6.89 5.17
CA ALA A 78 -0.87 -6.97 5.92
C ALA A 78 -0.61 -6.70 7.41
N SER A 79 -1.56 -6.03 8.06
CA SER A 79 -1.55 -5.77 9.50
C SER A 79 -2.98 -5.63 10.03
N GLN A 80 -3.12 -5.32 11.32
CA GLN A 80 -4.39 -4.96 11.92
C GLN A 80 -4.27 -3.57 12.55
N ASN A 81 -5.35 -2.79 12.49
CA ASN A 81 -5.46 -1.55 13.25
C ASN A 81 -5.87 -1.83 14.72
N ASP A 82 -5.91 -0.79 15.54
CA ASP A 82 -6.27 -0.89 16.97
C ASP A 82 -7.71 -1.37 17.21
N LYS A 83 -8.56 -1.31 16.17
CA LYS A 83 -9.95 -1.80 16.18
C LYS A 83 -10.07 -3.25 15.69
N GLY A 84 -8.95 -3.94 15.48
CA GLY A 84 -8.90 -5.31 14.96
C GLY A 84 -9.23 -5.46 13.47
N ARG A 85 -9.42 -4.36 12.74
CA ARG A 85 -9.70 -4.41 11.30
C ARG A 85 -8.42 -4.66 10.52
N ARG A 86 -8.53 -5.41 9.44
CA ARG A 86 -7.39 -5.76 8.60
C ARG A 86 -6.99 -4.58 7.74
N LEU A 87 -5.70 -4.27 7.74
CA LEU A 87 -5.08 -3.31 6.85
C LEU A 87 -4.25 -4.05 5.83
N LEU A 88 -4.47 -3.76 4.55
CA LEU A 88 -3.69 -4.28 3.43
C LEU A 88 -2.98 -3.12 2.74
N THR A 89 -1.72 -3.32 2.37
CA THR A 89 -1.04 -2.43 1.42
C THR A 89 -0.93 -3.16 0.10
N LEU A 90 -1.59 -2.62 -0.93
CA LEU A 90 -1.44 -3.08 -2.29
C LEU A 90 -0.41 -2.23 -3.01
N MET A 91 0.33 -2.87 -3.90
CA MET A 91 1.27 -2.22 -4.80
C MET A 91 0.87 -2.48 -6.25
N SER A 92 1.01 -1.47 -7.11
CA SER A 92 1.03 -1.64 -8.56
C SER A 92 1.97 -0.63 -9.22
N TYR A 93 2.06 -0.67 -10.54
CA TYR A 93 2.70 0.35 -11.35
C TYR A 93 1.66 0.99 -12.26
N VAL A 94 1.45 2.31 -12.12
CA VAL A 94 0.46 3.05 -12.92
C VAL A 94 1.13 3.83 -14.03
N SER A 95 0.50 3.85 -15.19
CA SER A 95 1.00 4.57 -16.37
C SER A 95 0.84 6.07 -16.19
N VAL A 96 1.90 6.83 -16.43
CA VAL A 96 1.88 8.31 -16.43
C VAL A 96 2.18 8.90 -17.80
N GLY A 97 2.25 8.06 -18.83
CA GLY A 97 2.56 8.48 -20.19
C GLY A 97 2.99 7.29 -21.05
N SER A 98 3.48 7.58 -22.26
CA SER A 98 3.95 6.53 -23.16
C SER A 98 5.14 5.79 -22.54
N ARG A 99 4.93 4.50 -22.23
CA ARG A 99 5.95 3.57 -21.68
C ARG A 99 6.59 4.01 -20.36
N THR A 100 5.97 4.94 -19.63
CA THR A 100 6.48 5.41 -18.34
C THR A 100 5.49 5.03 -17.25
N TYR A 101 6.01 4.37 -16.22
CA TYR A 101 5.22 3.88 -15.10
C TYR A 101 5.81 4.40 -13.80
N ARG A 102 4.94 4.64 -12.81
CA ARG A 102 5.35 4.96 -11.45
C ARG A 102 4.77 3.94 -10.47
N PRO A 103 5.52 3.56 -9.42
CA PRO A 103 4.97 2.70 -8.38
C PRO A 103 3.87 3.45 -7.63
N ILE A 104 2.86 2.74 -7.17
CA ILE A 104 1.82 3.27 -6.28
C ILE A 104 1.60 2.26 -5.15
N HIS A 105 1.55 2.77 -3.91
CA HIS A 105 1.08 2.01 -2.76
C HIS A 105 -0.25 2.57 -2.29
N ILE A 106 -1.26 1.71 -2.18
CA ILE A 106 -2.54 2.05 -1.55
C ILE A 106 -2.70 1.27 -0.27
N VAL A 107 -3.04 1.96 0.82
CA VAL A 107 -3.35 1.33 2.10
C VAL A 107 -4.86 1.29 2.23
N ILE A 108 -5.38 0.08 2.43
CA ILE A 108 -6.79 -0.22 2.48
C ILE A 108 -7.13 -0.80 3.84
N GLU A 109 -8.24 -0.34 4.42
CA GLU A 109 -8.90 -0.98 5.54
C GLU A 109 -10.05 -1.85 5.02
N VAL A 110 -10.03 -3.13 5.39
CA VAL A 110 -11.14 -4.05 5.14
C VAL A 110 -12.22 -3.76 6.18
N VAL A 111 -13.26 -3.05 5.78
CA VAL A 111 -14.39 -2.70 6.67
C VAL A 111 -15.36 -3.89 6.73
N GLU A 112 -15.72 -4.39 5.55
CA GLU A 112 -16.56 -5.57 5.33
C GLU A 112 -16.03 -6.36 4.12
N PRO A 113 -16.43 -7.63 3.92
CA PRO A 113 -15.97 -8.44 2.79
C PRO A 113 -16.19 -7.78 1.42
N SER A 114 -17.24 -6.97 1.27
CA SER A 114 -17.56 -6.26 0.02
C SER A 114 -17.34 -4.74 0.10
N VAL A 115 -16.84 -4.21 1.23
CA VAL A 115 -16.61 -2.77 1.41
C VAL A 115 -15.21 -2.53 1.93
N TRP A 116 -14.38 -1.96 1.06
CA TRP A 116 -13.01 -1.61 1.37
C TRP A 116 -12.83 -0.10 1.39
N LYS A 117 -12.11 0.40 2.40
CA LYS A 117 -11.86 1.83 2.55
C LYS A 117 -10.40 2.16 2.24
N VAL A 118 -10.17 3.03 1.27
CA VAL A 118 -8.83 3.56 0.99
C VAL A 118 -8.46 4.59 2.04
N ILE A 119 -7.44 4.27 2.83
CA ILE A 119 -6.96 5.12 3.93
C ILE A 119 -5.96 6.15 3.40
N THR A 120 -5.02 5.71 2.58
CA THR A 120 -4.01 6.60 2.01
C THR A 120 -3.44 6.04 0.72
N VAL A 121 -2.92 6.95 -0.11
CA VAL A 121 -2.19 6.66 -1.33
C VAL A 121 -0.79 7.23 -1.16
N MET A 122 0.23 6.47 -1.55
CA MET A 122 1.64 6.83 -1.43
C MET A 122 2.36 6.54 -2.74
N ASP A 123 3.26 7.44 -3.12
CA ASP A 123 4.28 7.17 -4.11
C ASP A 123 5.57 6.78 -3.35
N PRO A 124 5.99 5.51 -3.40
CA PRO A 124 7.20 5.09 -2.68
C PRO A 124 8.48 5.68 -3.29
N SER A 125 8.45 6.18 -4.52
CA SER A 125 9.59 6.82 -5.20
C SER A 125 9.91 8.22 -4.66
N GLU A 126 9.00 8.86 -3.92
CA GLU A 126 9.30 10.10 -3.18
C GLU A 126 10.28 9.87 -2.01
N ARG A 127 10.37 8.62 -1.53
CA ARG A 127 11.22 8.24 -0.40
C ARG A 127 11.93 6.92 -0.70
N PRO A 128 12.77 6.85 -1.75
CA PRO A 128 13.32 5.58 -2.25
C PRO A 128 14.21 4.91 -1.20
N TRP A 129 14.89 5.67 -0.34
CA TRP A 129 15.69 5.13 0.77
C TRP A 129 14.86 4.39 1.85
N LYS A 130 13.53 4.50 1.82
CA LYS A 130 12.63 3.77 2.73
C LYS A 130 12.25 2.40 2.21
N TRP A 131 12.46 2.12 0.93
CA TRP A 131 12.01 0.93 0.26
C TRP A 131 13.17 0.20 -0.42
N ASN A 132 13.01 -1.10 -0.68
CA ASN A 132 13.94 -1.80 -1.56
C ASN A 132 13.76 -1.32 -3.02
N GLU A 133 14.64 -1.77 -3.91
CA GLU A 133 14.65 -1.35 -5.31
C GLU A 133 13.34 -1.64 -6.06
N SER A 134 12.64 -2.73 -5.70
CA SER A 134 11.32 -3.06 -6.26
C SER A 134 10.15 -2.37 -5.56
N TYR A 135 10.40 -1.53 -4.56
CA TYR A 135 9.41 -0.84 -3.71
C TYR A 135 8.50 -1.75 -2.85
N GLU A 136 8.56 -3.07 -2.99
CA GLU A 136 7.70 -4.02 -2.26
C GLU A 136 7.98 -4.10 -0.75
N LYS A 137 9.21 -3.79 -0.31
CA LYS A 137 9.65 -4.00 1.08
C LYS A 137 10.16 -2.71 1.68
N GLN A 138 9.55 -2.31 2.80
CA GLN A 138 10.04 -1.16 3.57
C GLN A 138 11.32 -1.55 4.34
N ILE A 139 12.45 -0.91 4.03
CA ILE A 139 13.77 -1.17 4.61
C ILE A 139 14.20 -0.12 5.65
N CYS A 140 13.57 1.05 5.67
CA CYS A 140 13.88 2.11 6.65
C CYS A 140 12.61 2.71 7.28
N PHE A 141 12.65 2.90 8.60
CA PHE A 141 11.53 3.38 9.42
C PHE A 141 11.80 4.70 10.14
N CYS A 142 12.92 5.35 9.84
CA CYS A 142 13.25 6.64 10.44
C CYS A 142 12.25 7.70 9.95
N GLU A 143 11.75 8.52 10.88
CA GLU A 143 11.06 9.76 10.55
C GLU A 143 12.10 10.87 10.46
N PHE A 144 12.06 11.63 9.37
CA PHE A 144 12.74 12.91 9.32
C PHE A 144 11.69 13.95 9.69
N SER A 145 11.76 14.48 10.91
CA SER A 145 11.28 15.84 11.16
C SER A 145 12.37 16.77 10.63
N MET A 146 11.99 17.76 9.82
CA MET A 146 12.84 18.94 9.69
C MET A 146 12.94 19.53 11.10
N LYS A 147 14.13 19.49 11.70
CA LYS A 147 14.48 20.45 12.74
C LYS A 147 14.92 21.72 12.05
#